data_AF-A0A0J8YC73-F1
#
_entry.id   AF-A0A0J8YC73-F1
#
_cell.length_a   1.000
_cell.length_b   1.000
_cell.length_c   1.000
_cell.angle_alpha   90.00
_cell.angle_beta   90.00
_cell.angle_gamma   90.00
#
_symmetry.space_group_name_H-M   'P 1'
#
loop_
_entity.id
_entity.type
_entity.pdbx_description
1 polymer ?
#
loop_
_entity_poly.entity_id
_entity_poly.type
_entity_poly.pdbx_seq_one_letter_code
_entity_poly.pdbx_strand_id
1 'polypeptide(L)'
;MSLELVIKENTEVMRQLIAAMQSSKTFAPDAPPQPKTDSAKKEERKGPFWWKSLDGLKTGVANDTTALKAIIDANAGIEITKVEYLQLQEKQAETTKSGEGEVEQEKLRLEDQPLPVAVALAALYGTAGRYLNNDKLAAAVEVTETLNGKDRNEQIDALTMALKGVPRATKLHGAGVFDLTVQIIEHWEALPGITERRDYAELLLDTPRDERASIKPKIAKKETKFEVEDIPEDLFDKAKTLIMKLTTGGYRNEAVEILSKFGAKKLGQVPQENMVEVVALAEKALEG
;
A
#
# COMPACT_ATOMS: atom_id res chain seq x y z
N MET A 1 -7.24 40.55 -11.77
CA MET A 1 -6.02 40.89 -12.52
C MET A 1 -5.90 39.91 -13.67
N SER A 2 -5.83 40.39 -14.91
CA SER A 2 -5.79 39.52 -16.10
C SER A 2 -4.44 38.84 -16.25
N LEU A 3 -4.43 37.58 -16.68
CA LEU A 3 -3.23 36.77 -16.94
C LEU A 3 -2.20 37.47 -17.85
N GLU A 4 -2.66 38.31 -18.78
CA GLU A 4 -1.79 39.12 -19.64
C GLU A 4 -0.93 40.13 -18.86
N LEU A 5 -1.43 40.66 -17.75
CA LEU A 5 -0.71 41.63 -16.93
C LEU A 5 0.48 40.95 -16.22
N VAL A 6 0.26 39.73 -15.70
CA VAL A 6 1.27 38.93 -14.99
C VAL A 6 2.38 38.48 -15.95
N ILE A 7 2.02 38.08 -17.17
CA ILE A 7 3.01 37.69 -18.19
C ILE A 7 3.86 38.89 -18.60
N LYS A 8 3.25 40.07 -18.71
CA LYS A 8 3.94 41.31 -19.08
C LYS A 8 4.92 41.76 -17.99
N GLU A 9 4.52 41.68 -16.72
CA GLU A 9 5.38 42.00 -15.58
C GLU A 9 6.56 41.03 -15.48
N ASN A 10 6.34 39.72 -15.61
CA ASN A 10 7.43 38.73 -15.57
C ASN A 10 8.43 38.91 -16.72
N THR A 11 7.95 39.29 -17.91
CA THR A 11 8.82 39.55 -19.06
C THR A 11 9.70 40.79 -18.83
N GLU A 12 9.16 41.82 -18.16
CA GLU A 12 9.89 43.05 -17.86
C GLU A 12 10.96 42.82 -16.78
N VAL A 13 10.64 42.05 -15.73
CA VAL A 13 11.59 41.65 -14.70
C VAL A 13 12.77 40.87 -15.30
N MET A 14 12.50 39.96 -16.23
CA MET A 14 13.54 39.20 -16.94
C MET A 14 14.43 40.10 -17.81
N ARG A 15 13.86 41.12 -18.48
CA ARG A 15 14.63 42.10 -19.24
C ARG A 15 15.55 42.94 -18.36
N GLN A 16 15.05 43.37 -17.19
CA GLN A 16 15.84 44.15 -16.24
C GLN A 16 17.01 43.35 -15.67
N LEU A 17 16.82 42.05 -15.40
CA LEU A 17 17.88 41.17 -14.92
C LEU A 17 18.99 40.99 -15.97
N ILE A 18 18.61 40.79 -17.24
CA ILE A 18 19.57 40.67 -18.35
C ILE A 18 20.35 41.98 -18.55
N ALA A 19 19.67 43.13 -18.47
CA ALA A 19 20.32 44.44 -18.56
C ALA A 19 21.28 44.70 -17.38
N ALA A 20 20.93 44.28 -16.17
CA ALA A 20 21.80 44.39 -14.99
C ALA A 20 23.05 43.50 -15.12
N MET A 21 22.91 42.28 -15.65
CA MET A 21 24.04 41.40 -15.91
C MET A 21 24.99 41.96 -16.99
N GLN A 22 24.44 42.52 -18.07
CA GLN A 22 25.22 43.09 -19.18
C GLN A 22 25.89 44.43 -18.85
N SER A 23 25.38 45.17 -17.85
CA SER A 23 25.92 46.46 -17.40
C SER A 23 26.98 46.35 -16.30
N SER A 24 27.39 45.13 -15.93
CA SER A 24 28.55 44.88 -15.06
C SER A 24 29.87 45.22 -15.78
N LYS A 25 30.10 46.52 -15.92
CA LYS A 25 31.35 47.13 -16.38
C LYS A 25 32.47 46.64 -15.46
N THR A 26 33.43 45.93 -16.02
CA THR A 26 34.63 45.47 -15.33
C THR A 26 35.35 46.65 -14.67
N PHE A 27 35.39 46.64 -13.35
CA PHE A 27 36.13 47.62 -12.56
C PHE A 27 37.63 47.31 -12.72
N ALA A 28 38.34 48.12 -13.49
CA ALA A 28 39.81 48.11 -13.51
C ALA A 28 40.31 49.11 -12.46
N PRO A 29 40.92 48.67 -11.35
CA PRO A 29 41.60 49.60 -10.47
C PRO A 29 42.93 50.04 -11.10
N ASP A 30 43.00 51.32 -11.45
CA ASP A 30 44.22 52.01 -11.86
C ASP A 30 45.04 52.34 -10.60
N ALA A 31 46.07 51.54 -10.31
CA ALA A 31 47.05 51.82 -9.27
C ALA A 31 48.44 51.26 -9.69
N PRO A 32 49.53 52.03 -9.50
CA PRO A 32 50.88 51.64 -9.93
C PRO A 32 51.41 50.43 -9.14
N PRO A 33 52.32 49.63 -9.72
CA PRO A 33 52.74 48.35 -9.15
C PRO A 33 53.59 48.57 -7.88
N GLN A 34 53.06 48.15 -6.73
CA GLN A 34 53.86 47.97 -5.51
C GLN A 34 54.53 46.58 -5.51
N PRO A 35 55.74 46.45 -4.93
CA PRO A 35 56.63 45.32 -5.14
C PRO A 35 56.14 44.07 -4.39
N LYS A 36 56.28 42.92 -5.06
CA LYS A 36 56.04 41.59 -4.51
C LYS A 36 56.88 41.38 -3.26
N THR A 37 56.24 41.14 -2.12
CA THR A 37 56.86 40.62 -0.90
C THR A 37 56.01 39.48 -0.34
N ASP A 38 56.58 38.29 -0.43
CA ASP A 38 56.48 37.09 0.42
C ASP A 38 55.19 36.78 1.19
N SER A 39 54.58 35.65 0.82
CA SER A 39 54.03 34.62 1.71
C SER A 39 53.26 35.06 2.96
N ALA A 40 52.12 35.73 2.79
CA ALA A 40 51.11 35.82 3.84
C ALA A 40 50.20 34.57 3.78
N LYS A 41 50.25 33.73 4.82
CA LYS A 41 49.24 32.68 5.09
C LYS A 41 47.85 33.30 4.93
N LYS A 42 47.01 32.74 4.04
CA LYS A 42 45.57 33.06 3.99
C LYS A 42 45.01 32.75 5.37
N GLU A 43 44.73 33.78 6.16
CA GLU A 43 44.01 33.61 7.41
C GLU A 43 42.65 32.97 7.07
N GLU A 44 42.43 31.76 7.57
CA GLU A 44 41.14 31.11 7.44
C GLU A 44 40.08 31.99 8.09
N ARG A 45 38.97 32.20 7.37
CA ARG A 45 37.82 32.95 7.87
C ARG A 45 37.48 32.41 9.25
N LYS A 46 37.38 33.26 10.27
CA LYS A 46 37.05 32.83 11.63
C LYS A 46 35.55 32.99 11.84
N GLY A 47 34.89 31.86 12.11
CA GLY A 47 33.44 31.75 12.34
C GLY A 47 33.06 32.18 13.75
N PRO A 48 31.76 32.37 14.03
CA PRO A 48 30.72 31.40 13.69
C PRO A 48 30.18 31.50 12.26
N PHE A 49 29.96 30.34 11.65
CA PHE A 49 29.30 30.17 10.35
C PHE A 49 27.92 29.58 10.56
N TRP A 50 26.91 30.20 9.98
CA TRP A 50 25.54 29.68 10.06
C TRP A 50 25.25 28.82 8.85
N TRP A 51 24.54 27.72 9.05
CA TRP A 51 24.18 26.82 7.96
C TRP A 51 22.75 26.31 8.13
N LYS A 52 22.13 25.88 7.03
CA LYS A 52 20.87 25.13 7.02
C LYS A 52 21.02 23.83 6.26
N SER A 53 20.25 22.82 6.67
CA SER A 53 20.14 21.57 5.91
C SER A 53 19.56 21.83 4.52
N LEU A 54 19.86 20.94 3.56
CA LEU A 54 19.28 20.99 2.22
C LEU A 54 17.74 20.97 2.25
N ASP A 55 17.16 20.21 3.18
CA ASP A 55 15.71 20.13 3.38
C ASP A 55 15.13 21.38 4.08
N GLY A 56 15.98 22.32 4.51
CA GLY A 56 15.58 23.56 5.20
C GLY A 56 15.05 23.39 6.63
N LEU A 57 14.89 22.14 7.09
CA LEU A 57 14.28 21.81 8.39
C LEU A 57 15.21 21.99 9.59
N LYS A 58 16.53 21.92 9.38
CA LYS A 58 17.54 22.04 10.44
C LYS A 58 18.44 23.22 10.16
N THR A 59 18.79 23.96 11.21
CA THR A 59 19.77 25.05 11.18
C THR A 59 20.83 24.79 12.24
N GLY A 60 22.05 25.29 12.01
CA GLY A 60 23.15 25.11 12.94
C GLY A 60 24.24 26.17 12.82
N VAL A 61 25.20 26.10 13.75
CA VAL A 61 26.37 26.98 13.79
C VAL A 61 27.63 26.13 13.75
N ALA A 62 28.51 26.40 12.80
CA ALA A 62 29.85 25.83 12.70
C ALA A 62 30.87 26.84 13.25
N ASN A 63 31.78 26.37 14.11
CA ASN A 63 32.72 27.24 14.81
C ASN A 63 33.95 27.60 13.96
N ASP A 64 34.25 26.81 12.92
CA ASP A 64 35.39 26.98 12.04
C ASP A 64 35.06 26.58 10.59
N THR A 65 35.98 26.90 9.68
CA THR A 65 35.77 26.62 8.25
C THR A 65 35.88 25.13 7.93
N THR A 66 36.58 24.36 8.76
CA THR A 66 36.68 22.90 8.62
C THR A 66 35.33 22.24 8.88
N ALA A 67 34.63 22.60 9.97
CA ALA A 67 33.31 22.07 10.26
C ALA A 67 32.28 22.47 9.20
N LEU A 68 32.33 23.72 8.71
CA LEU A 68 31.42 24.16 7.66
C LEU A 68 31.67 23.40 6.34
N LYS A 69 32.94 23.24 5.93
CA LYS A 69 33.29 22.46 4.74
C LYS A 69 32.86 21.01 4.87
N ALA A 70 33.06 20.39 6.03
CA ALA A 70 32.61 19.01 6.26
C ALA A 70 31.09 18.84 6.05
N ILE A 71 30.28 19.84 6.44
CA ILE A 71 28.82 19.84 6.24
C ILE A 71 28.47 19.98 4.75
N ILE A 72 29.16 20.88 4.04
CA ILE A 72 28.93 21.13 2.61
C ILE A 72 29.40 19.93 1.77
N ASP A 73 30.60 19.40 2.06
CA ASP A 73 31.19 18.25 1.36
C ASP A 73 30.39 16.96 1.60
N ALA A 74 29.77 16.81 2.78
CA ALA A 74 28.83 15.74 3.06
C ALA A 74 27.45 15.93 2.42
N ASN A 75 27.26 17.02 1.66
CA ASN A 75 25.97 17.41 1.07
C ASN A 75 24.84 17.49 2.12
N ALA A 76 25.21 17.83 3.37
CA ALA A 76 24.31 17.86 4.51
C ALA A 76 23.69 19.25 4.74
N GLY A 77 24.25 20.30 4.13
CA GLY A 77 23.72 21.65 4.24
C GLY A 77 24.51 22.70 3.48
N ILE A 78 23.95 23.91 3.45
CA ILE A 78 24.55 25.09 2.82
C ILE A 78 24.75 26.20 3.84
N GLU A 79 25.79 27.01 3.63
CA GLU A 79 26.03 28.20 4.43
C GLU A 79 24.94 29.26 4.20
N ILE A 80 24.48 29.88 5.28
CA ILE A 80 23.50 30.96 5.26
C ILE A 80 24.01 32.16 6.06
N THR A 81 23.38 33.30 5.85
CA THR A 81 23.69 34.51 6.62
C THR A 81 23.10 34.44 8.02
N LYS A 82 23.71 35.10 9.01
CA LYS A 82 23.17 35.26 10.37
C LYS A 82 21.70 35.72 10.40
N VAL A 83 21.34 36.63 9.49
CA VAL A 83 19.97 37.16 9.38
C VAL A 83 18.98 36.06 9.00
N GLU A 84 19.31 35.25 7.98
CA GLU A 84 18.48 34.11 7.59
C GLU A 84 18.37 33.06 8.70
N TYR A 85 19.47 32.83 9.43
CA TYR A 85 19.48 31.91 10.57
C TYR A 85 18.52 32.36 11.68
N LEU A 86 18.55 33.65 12.04
CA LEU A 86 17.65 34.22 13.04
C LEU A 86 16.19 34.20 12.58
N GLN A 87 15.92 34.53 11.31
CA GLN A 87 14.56 34.44 10.76
C GLN A 87 14.01 33.00 10.76
N LEU A 88 14.86 32.00 10.51
CA LEU A 88 14.46 30.59 10.61
C LEU A 88 14.22 30.18 12.07
N GLN A 89 15.03 30.67 13.02
CA GLN A 89 14.76 30.47 14.44
C GLN A 89 13.45 31.13 14.89
N GLU A 90 13.20 32.37 14.44
CA GLU A 90 11.97 33.10 14.75
C GLU A 90 10.75 32.40 14.16
N LYS A 91 10.81 31.93 12.92
CA LYS A 91 9.73 31.10 12.33
C LYS A 91 9.49 29.82 13.11
N GLN A 92 10.55 29.13 13.55
CA GLN A 92 10.44 27.95 14.42
C GLN A 92 9.89 28.29 15.82
N ALA A 93 10.18 29.49 16.33
CA ALA A 93 9.67 30.01 17.60
C ALA A 93 8.22 30.51 17.49
N GLU A 94 7.81 31.05 16.34
CA GLU A 94 6.45 31.48 16.05
C GLU A 94 5.54 30.26 15.86
N THR A 95 5.98 29.21 15.15
CA THR A 95 5.25 27.94 15.10
C THR A 95 5.12 27.26 16.47
N THR A 96 5.97 27.59 17.44
CA THR A 96 5.85 27.09 18.82
C THR A 96 5.10 28.03 19.77
N LYS A 97 4.82 29.29 19.40
CA LYS A 97 4.13 30.27 20.26
C LYS A 97 2.66 30.51 19.90
N SER A 98 2.20 30.19 18.70
CA SER A 98 0.80 30.38 18.27
C SER A 98 -0.06 29.10 18.32
N GLY A 99 0.39 28.04 19.01
CA GLY A 99 -0.35 26.79 19.14
C GLY A 99 -0.38 26.25 20.58
N GLU A 100 -1.47 26.52 21.31
CA GLU A 100 -2.16 25.41 21.97
C GLU A 100 -2.69 24.51 20.85
N GLY A 101 -1.86 23.57 20.46
CA GLY A 101 -1.98 22.79 19.25
C GLY A 101 -0.62 22.18 19.06
N GLU A 102 -0.44 21.00 19.65
CA GLU A 102 0.73 20.16 19.47
C GLU A 102 1.23 20.31 18.04
N VAL A 103 2.51 20.65 17.87
CA VAL A 103 3.18 20.44 16.59
C VAL A 103 3.19 18.93 16.40
N GLU A 104 2.11 18.42 15.81
CA GLU A 104 2.13 17.16 15.10
C GLU A 104 3.27 17.30 14.08
N GLN A 105 4.43 16.71 14.41
CA GLN A 105 4.94 15.74 13.46
C GLN A 105 3.71 14.98 12.99
N GLU A 106 3.38 14.99 11.68
CA GLU A 106 2.39 14.08 11.11
C GLU A 106 2.74 12.69 11.69
N LYS A 107 2.10 12.34 12.80
CA LYS A 107 2.30 11.04 13.43
C LYS A 107 1.67 10.16 12.38
N LEU A 108 2.48 9.33 11.71
CA LEU A 108 1.96 8.29 10.84
C LEU A 108 0.90 7.53 11.64
N ARG A 109 -0.36 7.86 11.36
CA ARG A 109 -1.52 7.38 12.08
C ARG A 109 -2.20 6.40 11.17
N LEU A 110 -2.54 5.26 11.75
CA LEU A 110 -3.24 4.22 11.03
C LEU A 110 -4.61 4.71 10.59
N GLU A 111 -5.24 5.53 11.44
CA GLU A 111 -6.56 6.13 11.34
C GLU A 111 -6.74 6.95 10.05
N ASP A 112 -5.67 7.59 9.60
CA ASP A 112 -5.68 8.44 8.41
C ASP A 112 -5.43 7.65 7.11
N GLN A 113 -5.14 6.36 7.20
CA GLN A 113 -4.81 5.54 6.04
C GLN A 113 -6.07 5.13 5.25
N PRO A 114 -6.02 5.20 3.90
CA PRO A 114 -7.12 4.78 3.06
C PRO A 114 -7.31 3.25 3.14
N LEU A 115 -8.52 2.78 2.80
CA LEU A 115 -8.91 1.37 2.89
C LEU A 115 -7.87 0.41 2.28
N PRO A 116 -7.35 0.61 1.04
CA PRO A 116 -6.37 -0.31 0.47
C PRO A 116 -5.08 -0.40 1.28
N VAL A 117 -4.58 0.75 1.79
CA VAL A 117 -3.33 0.81 2.57
C VAL A 117 -3.52 0.18 3.94
N ALA A 118 -4.65 0.41 4.60
CA ALA A 118 -4.98 -0.25 5.88
C ALA A 118 -5.09 -1.78 5.72
N VAL A 119 -5.67 -2.25 4.61
CA VAL A 119 -5.73 -3.68 4.26
C VAL A 119 -4.33 -4.24 4.03
N ALA A 120 -3.50 -3.55 3.26
CA ALA A 120 -2.13 -3.96 2.97
C ALA A 120 -1.26 -4.03 4.23
N LEU A 121 -1.36 -3.05 5.12
CA LEU A 121 -0.65 -3.05 6.40
C LEU A 121 -1.02 -4.28 7.25
N ALA A 122 -2.30 -4.63 7.32
CA ALA A 122 -2.75 -5.80 8.06
C ALA A 122 -2.31 -7.12 7.39
N ALA A 123 -2.34 -7.20 6.05
CA ALA A 123 -1.94 -8.41 5.33
C ALA A 123 -0.43 -8.66 5.37
N LEU A 124 0.39 -7.61 5.26
CA LEU A 124 1.84 -7.73 5.25
C LEU A 124 2.42 -7.96 6.66
N TYR A 125 1.82 -7.34 7.68
CA TYR A 125 2.42 -7.26 9.01
C TYR A 125 1.55 -7.81 10.14
N GLY A 126 0.34 -8.30 9.85
CA GLY A 126 -0.61 -8.77 10.86
C GLY A 126 -0.86 -7.71 11.92
N THR A 127 -0.97 -8.12 13.19
CA THR A 127 -1.15 -7.20 14.33
C THR A 127 0.01 -6.22 14.52
N ALA A 128 1.23 -6.58 14.10
CA ALA A 128 2.39 -5.68 14.18
C ALA A 128 2.27 -4.47 13.24
N GLY A 129 1.38 -4.53 12.23
CA GLY A 129 1.05 -3.40 11.36
C GLY A 129 0.35 -2.24 12.09
N ARG A 130 -0.15 -2.47 13.32
CA ARG A 130 -0.77 -1.43 14.16
C ARG A 130 0.22 -0.34 14.54
N TYR A 131 1.48 -0.71 14.70
CA TYR A 131 2.58 0.21 15.01
C TYR A 131 3.23 0.66 13.70
N LEU A 132 2.71 1.75 13.13
CA LEU A 132 3.23 2.32 11.89
C LEU A 132 4.66 2.85 12.06
N ASN A 133 5.42 2.68 10.99
CA ASN A 133 6.67 3.37 10.73
C ASN A 133 6.74 3.68 9.22
N ASN A 134 7.70 4.50 8.81
CA ASN A 134 7.82 4.91 7.40
C ASN A 134 8.01 3.72 6.46
N ASP A 135 8.80 2.73 6.86
CA ASP A 135 9.10 1.56 6.02
C ASP A 135 7.86 0.71 5.73
N LYS A 136 7.05 0.42 6.77
CA LYS A 136 5.80 -0.34 6.63
C LYS A 136 4.78 0.42 5.80
N LEU A 137 4.69 1.74 5.99
CA LEU A 137 3.76 2.56 5.22
C LEU A 137 4.17 2.61 3.74
N ALA A 138 5.45 2.84 3.45
CA ALA A 138 5.97 2.84 2.10
C ALA A 138 5.71 1.51 1.39
N ALA A 139 5.98 0.37 2.04
CA ALA A 139 5.72 -0.95 1.49
C ALA A 139 4.23 -1.21 1.23
N ALA A 140 3.35 -0.77 2.14
CA ALA A 140 1.90 -0.91 1.97
C ALA A 140 1.37 -0.04 0.82
N VAL A 141 1.84 1.20 0.71
CA VAL A 141 1.52 2.10 -0.41
C VAL A 141 2.01 1.50 -1.72
N GLU A 142 3.26 1.06 -1.78
CA GLU A 142 3.87 0.46 -2.96
C GLU A 142 3.03 -0.69 -3.50
N VAL A 143 2.65 -1.66 -2.66
CA VAL A 143 1.85 -2.83 -3.06
C VAL A 143 0.45 -2.45 -3.56
N THR A 144 -0.13 -1.34 -3.07
CA THR A 144 -1.49 -0.92 -3.44
C THR A 144 -1.54 0.00 -4.65
N GLU A 145 -0.53 0.85 -4.81
CA GLU A 145 -0.43 1.90 -5.84
C GLU A 145 0.46 1.51 -7.03
N THR A 146 0.90 0.24 -7.13
CA THR A 146 1.70 -0.22 -8.28
C THR A 146 1.02 0.16 -9.60
N LEU A 147 1.64 1.05 -10.37
CA LEU A 147 1.12 1.48 -11.68
C LEU A 147 1.12 0.33 -12.71
N ASN A 148 2.00 -0.65 -12.52
CA ASN A 148 2.26 -1.71 -13.50
C ASN A 148 1.61 -3.05 -13.14
N GLY A 149 0.91 -3.16 -12.00
CA GLY A 149 0.18 -4.36 -11.57
C GLY A 149 1.01 -5.62 -11.27
N LYS A 150 2.31 -5.64 -11.61
CA LYS A 150 3.17 -6.82 -11.56
C LYS A 150 3.55 -7.24 -10.14
N ASP A 151 3.55 -6.30 -9.20
CA ASP A 151 3.91 -6.53 -7.79
C ASP A 151 2.69 -6.48 -6.86
N ARG A 152 1.47 -6.57 -7.44
CA ARG A 152 0.24 -6.62 -6.65
C ARG A 152 0.10 -7.94 -5.93
N ASN A 153 -0.40 -7.86 -4.70
CA ASN A 153 -0.68 -9.03 -3.89
C ASN A 153 -2.16 -9.43 -4.07
N GLU A 154 -2.40 -10.62 -4.63
CA GLU A 154 -3.75 -11.13 -4.92
C GLU A 154 -4.65 -11.19 -3.68
N GLN A 155 -4.10 -11.53 -2.51
CA GLN A 155 -4.86 -11.56 -1.25
C GLN A 155 -5.30 -10.15 -0.85
N ILE A 156 -4.39 -9.17 -0.93
CA ILE A 156 -4.68 -7.75 -0.63
C ILE A 156 -5.73 -7.20 -1.59
N ASP A 157 -5.60 -7.47 -2.89
CA ASP A 157 -6.55 -7.02 -3.90
C ASP A 157 -7.93 -7.67 -3.71
N ALA A 158 -7.96 -8.99 -3.52
CA ALA A 158 -9.21 -9.71 -3.32
C ALA A 158 -9.95 -9.24 -2.07
N LEU A 159 -9.22 -8.98 -0.97
CA LEU A 159 -9.82 -8.46 0.26
C LEU A 159 -10.24 -7.00 0.13
N THR A 160 -9.42 -6.17 -0.51
CA THR A 160 -9.76 -4.77 -0.81
C THR A 160 -11.05 -4.69 -1.64
N MET A 161 -11.20 -5.55 -2.65
CA MET A 161 -12.43 -5.63 -3.46
C MET A 161 -13.63 -6.18 -2.68
N ALA A 162 -13.40 -7.13 -1.75
CA ALA A 162 -14.45 -7.62 -0.87
C ALA A 162 -14.98 -6.47 0.00
N LEU A 163 -14.10 -5.78 0.72
CA LEU A 163 -14.47 -4.70 1.65
C LEU A 163 -15.04 -3.45 0.96
N LYS A 164 -14.58 -3.12 -0.26
CA LYS A 164 -15.22 -2.08 -1.08
C LYS A 164 -16.69 -2.41 -1.40
N GLY A 165 -17.05 -3.69 -1.44
CA GLY A 165 -18.42 -4.14 -1.63
C GLY A 165 -19.28 -4.17 -0.37
N VAL A 166 -18.72 -3.81 0.80
CA VAL A 166 -19.43 -3.79 2.09
C VAL A 166 -19.68 -2.32 2.47
N PRO A 167 -20.92 -1.79 2.34
CA PRO A 167 -21.21 -0.36 2.51
C PRO A 167 -20.87 0.21 3.90
N ARG A 168 -20.81 -0.65 4.93
CA ARG A 168 -20.39 -0.25 6.28
C ARG A 168 -18.88 -0.22 6.42
N ALA A 169 -18.17 -1.13 5.77
CA ALA A 169 -16.71 -1.15 5.77
C ALA A 169 -16.12 0.04 5.02
N THR A 170 -16.77 0.52 3.95
CA THR A 170 -16.33 1.72 3.21
C THR A 170 -16.44 3.02 4.00
N LYS A 171 -17.23 3.03 5.09
CA LYS A 171 -17.34 4.16 6.03
C LYS A 171 -16.29 4.10 7.15
N LEU A 172 -15.60 2.97 7.30
CA LEU A 172 -14.50 2.83 8.24
C LEU A 172 -13.23 3.40 7.62
N HIS A 173 -12.37 3.91 8.49
CA HIS A 173 -11.05 4.40 8.15
C HIS A 173 -10.01 3.64 8.96
N GLY A 174 -8.81 3.51 8.40
CA GLY A 174 -7.61 3.13 9.13
C GLY A 174 -7.77 1.95 10.09
N ALA A 175 -7.77 2.26 11.40
CA ALA A 175 -7.82 1.29 12.49
C ALA A 175 -9.02 0.34 12.44
N GLY A 176 -10.20 0.83 12.03
CA GLY A 176 -11.40 0.00 11.93
C GLY A 176 -11.31 -1.03 10.80
N VAL A 177 -10.77 -0.61 9.65
CA VAL A 177 -10.53 -1.49 8.50
C VAL A 177 -9.42 -2.49 8.81
N PHE A 178 -8.36 -2.03 9.46
CA PHE A 178 -7.22 -2.85 9.87
C PHE A 178 -7.65 -4.00 10.78
N ASP A 179 -8.41 -3.71 11.85
CA ASP A 179 -8.83 -4.75 12.81
C ASP A 179 -9.72 -5.80 12.14
N LEU A 180 -10.64 -5.36 11.29
CA LEU A 180 -11.49 -6.23 10.51
C LEU A 180 -10.66 -7.11 9.55
N THR A 181 -9.66 -6.51 8.90
CA THR A 181 -8.77 -7.21 7.98
C THR A 181 -7.97 -8.29 8.67
N VAL A 182 -7.38 -8.01 9.83
CA VAL A 182 -6.62 -9.00 10.61
C VAL A 182 -7.50 -10.23 10.90
N GLN A 183 -8.73 -10.02 11.36
CA GLN A 183 -9.66 -11.11 11.67
C GLN A 183 -10.09 -11.92 10.44
N ILE A 184 -10.32 -11.25 9.30
CA ILE A 184 -10.65 -11.96 8.05
C ILE A 184 -9.47 -12.81 7.58
N ILE A 185 -8.24 -12.32 7.70
CA ILE A 185 -7.04 -13.04 7.28
C ILE A 185 -6.76 -14.25 8.18
N GLU A 186 -7.03 -14.18 9.49
CA GLU A 186 -6.96 -15.33 10.40
C GLU A 186 -7.84 -16.50 9.95
N HIS A 187 -8.89 -16.22 9.18
CA HIS A 187 -9.82 -17.21 8.64
C HIS A 187 -9.81 -17.30 7.12
N TRP A 188 -8.72 -16.87 6.46
CA TRP A 188 -8.63 -16.77 5.01
C TRP A 188 -9.02 -18.07 4.28
N GLU A 189 -8.52 -19.22 4.75
CA GLU A 189 -8.78 -20.53 4.14
C GLU A 189 -10.26 -20.96 4.23
N ALA A 190 -11.01 -20.42 5.18
CA ALA A 190 -12.44 -20.68 5.32
C ALA A 190 -13.29 -19.76 4.42
N LEU A 191 -12.66 -18.79 3.74
CA LEU A 191 -13.30 -17.73 2.96
C LEU A 191 -12.76 -17.73 1.51
N PRO A 192 -13.10 -18.75 0.71
CA PRO A 192 -12.51 -18.94 -0.62
C PRO A 192 -12.94 -17.88 -1.63
N GLY A 193 -14.15 -17.34 -1.50
CA GLY A 193 -14.74 -16.40 -2.44
C GLY A 193 -14.95 -15.00 -1.88
N ILE A 194 -15.30 -14.08 -2.78
CA ILE A 194 -15.58 -12.68 -2.43
C ILE A 194 -16.86 -12.54 -1.61
N THR A 195 -17.84 -13.43 -1.82
CA THR A 195 -19.12 -13.42 -1.12
C THR A 195 -18.93 -13.79 0.35
N GLU A 196 -18.23 -14.89 0.63
CA GLU A 196 -17.98 -15.34 2.00
C GLU A 196 -17.20 -14.30 2.81
N ARG A 197 -16.22 -13.63 2.16
CA ARG A 197 -15.46 -12.53 2.77
C ARG A 197 -16.33 -11.34 3.13
N ARG A 198 -17.31 -11.00 2.29
CA ARG A 198 -18.27 -9.91 2.53
C ARG A 198 -19.23 -10.25 3.65
N ASP A 199 -19.79 -11.46 3.62
CA ASP A 199 -20.72 -11.92 4.64
C ASP A 199 -20.04 -11.99 6.01
N TYR A 200 -18.79 -12.47 6.06
CA TYR A 200 -18.02 -12.49 7.29
C TYR A 200 -17.67 -11.07 7.76
N ALA A 201 -17.32 -10.15 6.87
CA ALA A 201 -17.11 -8.76 7.22
C ALA A 201 -18.37 -8.10 7.82
N GLU A 202 -19.56 -8.31 7.23
CA GLU A 202 -20.82 -7.80 7.80
C GLU A 202 -21.11 -8.42 9.16
N LEU A 203 -20.92 -9.74 9.32
CA LEU A 203 -21.07 -10.43 10.60
C LEU A 203 -20.16 -9.84 11.68
N LEU A 204 -18.90 -9.56 11.35
CA LEU A 204 -17.96 -8.90 12.26
C LEU A 204 -18.42 -7.49 12.60
N LEU A 205 -18.96 -6.74 11.64
CA LEU A 205 -19.44 -5.39 11.87
C LEU A 205 -20.72 -5.34 12.70
N ASP A 206 -21.58 -6.34 12.60
CA ASP A 206 -22.76 -6.52 13.47
C ASP A 206 -22.38 -6.94 14.89
N THR A 207 -21.21 -7.55 15.05
CA THR A 207 -20.70 -7.98 16.35
C THR A 207 -19.98 -6.83 17.07
N PRO A 208 -20.24 -6.61 18.37
CA PRO A 208 -19.46 -5.69 19.21
C PRO A 208 -17.96 -5.98 19.13
N ARG A 209 -17.11 -4.94 19.13
CA ARG A 209 -15.67 -5.06 18.87
C ARG A 209 -14.98 -6.10 19.76
N ASP A 210 -15.37 -6.16 21.03
CA ASP A 210 -14.75 -7.01 22.05
C ASP A 210 -15.12 -8.50 21.87
N GLU A 211 -16.20 -8.79 21.16
CA GLU A 211 -16.70 -10.16 20.92
C GLU A 211 -16.22 -10.74 19.59
N ARG A 212 -15.74 -9.88 18.67
CA ARG A 212 -15.35 -10.27 17.30
C ARG A 212 -14.29 -11.36 17.25
N ALA A 213 -13.31 -11.36 18.17
CA ALA A 213 -12.23 -12.34 18.20
C ALA A 213 -12.71 -13.80 18.39
N SER A 214 -13.94 -13.99 18.91
CA SER A 214 -14.52 -15.33 19.09
C SER A 214 -15.40 -15.77 17.91
N ILE A 215 -15.66 -14.88 16.95
CA ILE A 215 -16.57 -15.16 15.83
C ILE A 215 -15.82 -15.89 14.73
N LYS A 216 -16.24 -17.13 14.47
CA LYS A 216 -15.73 -17.92 13.34
C LYS A 216 -16.62 -17.72 12.13
N PRO A 217 -16.08 -17.71 10.91
CA PRO A 217 -16.91 -17.66 9.73
C PRO A 217 -17.80 -18.90 9.66
N LYS A 218 -19.01 -18.72 9.13
CA LYS A 218 -19.87 -19.84 8.79
C LYS A 218 -19.20 -20.56 7.63
N ILE A 219 -18.53 -21.68 7.93
CA ILE A 219 -17.96 -22.55 6.91
C ILE A 219 -19.13 -22.96 6.03
N ALA A 220 -19.20 -22.40 4.83
CA ALA A 220 -20.01 -22.97 3.78
C ALA A 220 -19.47 -24.39 3.62
N LYS A 221 -20.22 -25.39 4.12
CA LYS A 221 -20.04 -26.75 3.64
C LYS A 221 -19.98 -26.60 2.12
N LYS A 222 -18.93 -27.14 1.48
CA LYS A 222 -18.91 -27.36 0.04
C LYS A 222 -20.12 -28.22 -0.33
N GLU A 223 -21.29 -27.61 -0.40
CA GLU A 223 -22.34 -28.01 -1.30
C GLU A 223 -22.01 -27.23 -2.56
N THR A 224 -21.18 -27.85 -3.39
CA THR A 224 -20.91 -27.40 -4.74
C THR A 224 -22.24 -27.41 -5.50
N LYS A 225 -23.04 -26.35 -5.37
CA LYS A 225 -24.08 -26.03 -6.34
C LYS A 225 -23.36 -25.41 -7.52
N PHE A 226 -22.97 -26.29 -8.44
CA PHE A 226 -22.74 -25.90 -9.82
C PHE A 226 -24.10 -25.39 -10.36
N GLU A 227 -24.24 -24.08 -10.54
CA GLU A 227 -25.16 -23.56 -11.54
C GLU A 227 -24.53 -23.89 -12.90
N VAL A 228 -25.08 -24.90 -13.57
CA VAL A 228 -24.84 -25.14 -15.00
C VAL A 228 -26.21 -25.10 -15.63
N GLU A 229 -26.39 -24.09 -16.49
CA GLU A 229 -27.51 -23.97 -17.40
C GLU A 229 -27.78 -25.30 -18.13
N ASP A 230 -29.04 -25.73 -18.06
CA ASP A 230 -29.74 -26.70 -18.89
C ASP A 230 -29.00 -28.00 -19.29
N ILE A 231 -28.94 -28.95 -18.36
CA ILE A 231 -29.00 -30.39 -18.67
C ILE A 231 -29.95 -31.06 -17.65
N PRO A 232 -30.88 -31.94 -18.04
CA PRO A 232 -31.95 -32.44 -17.17
C PRO A 232 -31.43 -33.06 -15.86
N GLU A 233 -31.93 -32.55 -14.73
CA GLU A 233 -31.67 -32.98 -13.34
C GLU A 233 -31.74 -34.52 -13.18
N ASP A 234 -32.52 -35.17 -14.03
CA ASP A 234 -32.70 -36.63 -14.13
C ASP A 234 -31.41 -37.44 -14.36
N LEU A 235 -30.40 -36.88 -15.04
CA LEU A 235 -29.24 -37.67 -15.47
C LEU A 235 -28.27 -37.97 -14.30
N PHE A 236 -28.06 -37.00 -13.41
CA PHE A 236 -27.23 -37.17 -12.22
C PHE A 236 -27.89 -38.12 -11.22
N ASP A 237 -29.20 -37.99 -11.03
CA ASP A 237 -29.98 -38.87 -10.16
C ASP A 237 -30.03 -40.31 -10.70
N LYS A 238 -30.10 -40.46 -12.03
CA LYS A 238 -29.96 -41.77 -12.69
C LYS A 238 -28.58 -42.38 -12.43
N ALA A 239 -27.50 -41.62 -12.64
CA ALA A 239 -26.13 -42.08 -12.37
C ALA A 239 -25.94 -42.48 -10.89
N LYS A 240 -26.48 -41.67 -9.97
CA LYS A 240 -26.43 -41.91 -8.51
C LYS A 240 -27.13 -43.22 -8.14
N THR A 241 -28.31 -43.45 -8.70
CA THR A 241 -29.08 -44.67 -8.44
C THR A 241 -28.36 -45.92 -8.96
N LEU A 242 -27.76 -45.85 -10.16
CA LEU A 242 -27.04 -46.97 -10.77
C LEU A 242 -25.74 -47.30 -10.03
N ILE A 243 -24.93 -46.28 -9.70
CA ILE A 243 -23.72 -46.46 -8.91
C ILE A 243 -24.05 -47.01 -7.52
N MET A 244 -25.14 -46.53 -6.89
CA MET A 244 -25.60 -47.06 -5.61
C MET A 244 -25.98 -48.54 -5.74
N LYS A 245 -26.73 -48.93 -6.77
CA LYS A 245 -27.07 -50.34 -7.05
C LYS A 245 -25.83 -51.22 -7.28
N LEU A 246 -24.82 -50.73 -7.98
CA LEU A 246 -23.56 -51.48 -8.16
C LEU A 246 -22.85 -51.69 -6.82
N THR A 247 -22.76 -50.66 -5.99
CA THR A 247 -22.10 -50.76 -4.67
C THR A 247 -22.84 -51.64 -3.67
N THR A 248 -24.17 -51.73 -3.74
CA THR A 248 -24.99 -52.57 -2.87
C THR A 248 -25.22 -53.98 -3.44
N GLY A 249 -25.14 -54.13 -4.76
CA GLY A 249 -25.35 -55.38 -5.49
C GLY A 249 -24.12 -56.28 -5.63
N GLY A 250 -23.01 -55.95 -4.96
CA GLY A 250 -21.78 -56.75 -4.98
C GLY A 250 -20.75 -56.33 -6.05
N TYR A 251 -21.10 -55.40 -6.93
CA TYR A 251 -20.23 -54.86 -8.01
C TYR A 251 -19.49 -53.58 -7.57
N ARG A 252 -18.93 -53.62 -6.36
CA ARG A 252 -18.27 -52.44 -5.78
C ARG A 252 -16.99 -52.07 -6.52
N ASN A 253 -16.29 -53.06 -7.07
CA ASN A 253 -15.04 -52.83 -7.79
C ASN A 253 -15.31 -52.14 -9.13
N GLU A 254 -16.37 -52.54 -9.82
CA GLU A 254 -16.85 -51.98 -11.07
C GLU A 254 -17.31 -50.53 -10.86
N ALA A 255 -18.04 -50.25 -9.77
CA ALA A 255 -18.40 -48.89 -9.40
C ALA A 255 -17.17 -47.99 -9.17
N VAL A 256 -16.14 -48.51 -8.49
CA VAL A 256 -14.89 -47.78 -8.25
C VAL A 256 -14.09 -47.60 -9.55
N GLU A 257 -14.08 -48.60 -10.42
CA GLU A 257 -13.39 -48.54 -11.72
C GLU A 257 -14.03 -47.51 -12.65
N ILE A 258 -15.37 -47.47 -12.72
CA ILE A 258 -16.11 -46.47 -13.49
C ILE A 258 -15.75 -45.07 -13.02
N LEU A 259 -15.77 -44.82 -11.70
CA LEU A 259 -15.40 -43.51 -11.15
C LEU A 259 -13.91 -43.18 -11.38
N SER A 260 -13.04 -44.18 -11.29
CA SER A 260 -11.59 -44.01 -11.48
C SER A 260 -11.23 -43.67 -12.93
N LYS A 261 -11.99 -44.14 -13.93
CA LYS A 261 -11.82 -43.77 -15.35
C LYS A 261 -11.97 -42.26 -15.57
N PHE A 262 -12.76 -41.59 -14.73
CA PHE A 262 -12.95 -40.14 -14.77
C PHE A 262 -12.11 -39.40 -13.71
N GLY A 263 -11.11 -40.06 -13.12
CA GLY A 263 -10.25 -39.48 -12.08
C GLY A 263 -10.97 -39.17 -10.77
N ALA A 264 -12.17 -39.72 -10.57
CA ALA A 264 -13.05 -39.42 -9.46
C ALA A 264 -13.07 -40.54 -8.42
N LYS A 265 -13.18 -40.18 -7.13
CA LYS A 265 -13.43 -41.15 -6.05
C LYS A 265 -14.90 -41.22 -5.65
N LYS A 266 -15.71 -40.25 -6.08
CA LYS A 266 -17.13 -40.11 -5.78
C LYS A 266 -17.85 -39.59 -7.02
N LEU A 267 -19.13 -39.94 -7.20
CA LEU A 267 -19.92 -39.48 -8.34
C LEU A 267 -19.95 -37.95 -8.46
N GLY A 268 -20.03 -37.21 -7.35
CA GLY A 268 -20.00 -35.74 -7.35
C GLY A 268 -18.64 -35.11 -7.70
N GLN A 269 -17.62 -35.91 -8.02
CA GLN A 269 -16.33 -35.44 -8.55
C GLN A 269 -16.18 -35.70 -10.05
N VAL A 270 -17.13 -36.42 -10.66
CA VAL A 270 -17.12 -36.64 -12.10
C VAL A 270 -17.62 -35.36 -12.79
N PRO A 271 -16.93 -34.84 -13.81
CA PRO A 271 -17.41 -33.71 -14.59
C PRO A 271 -18.76 -34.01 -15.25
N GLN A 272 -19.63 -33.00 -15.34
CA GLN A 272 -21.02 -33.17 -15.77
C GLN A 272 -21.13 -33.64 -17.24
N GLU A 273 -20.20 -33.22 -18.08
CA GLU A 273 -20.06 -33.64 -19.47
C GLU A 273 -19.86 -35.16 -19.63
N ASN A 274 -19.35 -35.82 -18.60
CA ASN A 274 -19.06 -37.25 -18.60
C ASN A 274 -20.18 -38.10 -17.95
N MET A 275 -21.24 -37.46 -17.44
CA MET A 275 -22.33 -38.17 -16.73
C MET A 275 -23.10 -39.13 -17.64
N VAL A 276 -23.23 -38.82 -18.92
CA VAL A 276 -23.86 -39.70 -19.91
C VAL A 276 -23.08 -41.01 -20.04
N GLU A 277 -21.76 -40.92 -20.05
CA GLU A 277 -20.87 -42.08 -20.15
C GLU A 277 -20.83 -42.89 -18.85
N VAL A 278 -20.88 -42.22 -17.69
CA VAL A 278 -21.03 -42.89 -16.38
C VAL A 278 -22.31 -43.71 -16.33
N VAL A 279 -23.45 -43.15 -16.76
CA VAL A 279 -24.73 -43.86 -16.80
C VAL A 279 -24.63 -45.09 -17.70
N ALA A 280 -24.11 -44.93 -18.91
CA ALA A 280 -23.96 -46.04 -19.86
C ALA A 280 -23.05 -47.16 -19.34
N LEU A 281 -21.92 -46.81 -18.70
CA LEU A 281 -21.01 -47.78 -18.10
C LEU A 281 -21.64 -48.48 -16.88
N ALA A 282 -22.42 -47.75 -16.08
CA ALA A 282 -23.08 -48.31 -14.90
C ALA A 282 -24.26 -49.23 -15.27
N GLU A 283 -25.03 -48.89 -16.31
CA GLU A 283 -26.06 -49.77 -16.88
C GLU A 283 -25.42 -51.06 -17.43
N LYS A 284 -24.35 -50.92 -18.23
CA LYS A 284 -23.61 -52.07 -18.76
C LYS A 284 -23.06 -52.99 -17.66
N ALA A 285 -22.53 -52.42 -16.58
CA ALA A 285 -22.01 -53.21 -15.46
C ALA A 285 -23.12 -53.91 -14.65
N LEU A 286 -24.35 -53.40 -14.66
CA LEU A 286 -25.50 -54.04 -14.02
C LEU A 286 -26.18 -55.09 -14.91
N GLU A 287 -26.08 -54.94 -16.23
CA GLU A 287 -26.62 -55.89 -17.21
C GLU A 287 -25.77 -57.15 -17.36
N GLY A 288 -24.45 -57.06 -17.07
CA GLY A 288 -23.51 -58.20 -17.06
C GLY A 288 -23.05 -58.62 -18.45
#